data_AF-F9WW57-F1
#
_entry.id   AF-F9WW57-F1
#
_cell.length_a   1.000
_cell.length_b   1.000
_cell.length_c   1.000
_cell.angle_alpha   90.00
_cell.angle_beta   90.00
_cell.angle_gamma   90.00
#
_symmetry.space_group_name_H-M   'P 1'
#
loop_
_entity.id
_entity.type
_entity.pdbx_description
1 polymer ?
#
loop_
_entity_poly.entity_id
_entity_poly.type
_entity_poly.pdbx_seq_one_letter_code
_entity_poly.pdbx_strand_id
1 'polypeptide(L)' 'ASTTPFQSQCLSCSQIAAGLQTCARCKAAKYCSRECQAAHWTAHKSACKRLNYVFKVSLEP' A
#
# COMPACT_ATOMS: atom_id res chain seq x y z
N ALA A 1 16.93 6.38 20.19
CA ALA A 1 15.86 6.79 19.26
C ALA A 1 15.08 5.55 18.87
N SER A 2 13.90 5.36 19.45
CA SER A 2 13.08 4.17 19.22
C SER A 2 12.38 4.33 17.87
N THR A 3 12.99 3.81 16.81
CA THR A 3 12.35 3.70 15.49
C THR A 3 11.29 2.61 15.60
N THR A 4 10.15 2.90 16.23
CA THR A 4 9.00 2.00 16.25
C THR A 4 8.60 1.78 14.79
N PRO A 5 8.70 0.55 14.25
CA PRO A 5 8.31 0.32 12.88
C PRO A 5 6.83 0.66 12.76
N PHE A 6 6.47 1.53 11.82
CA PHE A 6 5.08 1.83 11.51
C PHE A 6 4.38 0.54 11.09
N GLN A 7 3.72 -0.10 12.05
CA GLN A 7 2.99 -1.33 11.81
C GLN A 7 1.76 -1.01 10.97
N SER A 8 1.44 -1.88 10.03
CA SER A 8 0.29 -1.72 9.15
C SER A 8 -0.45 -3.04 9.01
N GLN A 9 -1.73 -2.95 8.70
CA GLN A 9 -2.59 -4.12 8.53
C GLN A 9 -2.54 -4.64 7.09
N CYS A 10 -2.45 -5.97 6.94
CA CYS A 10 -2.57 -6.63 5.66
C CYS A 10 -4.02 -6.61 5.19
N LEU A 11 -4.29 -6.15 3.97
CA LEU A 11 -5.65 -6.09 3.44
C LEU A 11 -6.27 -7.48 3.17
N SER A 12 -5.46 -8.54 3.09
CA SER A 12 -5.96 -9.88 2.80
C SER A 12 -6.26 -10.71 4.05
N CYS A 13 -5.39 -10.65 5.06
CA CYS A 13 -5.46 -11.52 6.24
C CYS A 13 -5.61 -10.76 7.56
N SER A 14 -5.71 -9.42 7.49
CA SER A 14 -5.91 -8.53 8.64
C SER A 14 -4.82 -8.57 9.72
N GLN A 15 -3.69 -9.24 9.46
CA GLN A 15 -2.56 -9.24 10.37
C GLN A 15 -1.82 -7.90 10.35
N ILE A 16 -1.46 -7.42 11.54
CA ILE A 16 -0.63 -6.25 11.74
C ILE A 16 0.82 -6.70 11.73
N ALA A 17 1.63 -6.17 10.83
CA ALA A 17 3.05 -6.44 10.80
C ALA A 17 3.85 -5.17 10.50
N ALA A 18 5.14 -5.20 10.82
CA ALA A 18 6.09 -4.21 10.34
C ALA A 18 6.51 -4.55 8.90
N GLY A 19 6.76 -3.53 8.07
CA GLY A 19 7.36 -3.74 6.74
C GLY A 19 6.47 -4.43 5.71
N LEU A 20 5.15 -4.18 5.73
CA LEU A 20 4.26 -4.73 4.70
C LEU A 20 4.65 -4.24 3.30
N GLN A 21 4.54 -5.13 2.34
CA GLN A 21 4.74 -4.85 0.93
C GLN A 21 3.54 -4.05 0.40
N THR A 22 3.83 -2.94 -0.28
CA THR A 22 2.79 -2.15 -0.94
C THR A 22 2.59 -2.63 -2.37
N CYS A 23 1.36 -2.56 -2.86
CA CYS A 23 1.09 -2.84 -4.27
C CYS A 23 1.90 -1.88 -5.15
N ALA A 24 2.79 -2.41 -6.00
CA ALA A 24 3.65 -1.59 -6.86
C ALA A 24 2.90 -0.64 -7.80
N ARG A 25 1.65 -1.00 -8.18
CA ARG A 25 0.83 -0.23 -9.12
C ARG A 25 0.14 0.96 -8.45
N CYS A 26 -0.60 0.72 -7.37
CA CYS A 26 -1.39 1.76 -6.72
C CYS A 26 -0.74 2.37 -5.48
N LYS A 27 0.27 1.71 -4.90
CA LYS A 27 0.94 2.06 -3.63
C LYS A 27 0.02 2.26 -2.42
N ALA A 28 -1.29 2.02 -2.55
CA ALA A 28 -2.30 2.22 -1.51
C ALA A 28 -2.56 0.96 -0.67
N ALA A 29 -2.61 -0.22 -1.30
CA ALA A 29 -2.84 -1.48 -0.61
C ALA A 29 -1.53 -2.05 -0.03
N LYS A 30 -1.60 -2.58 1.19
CA LYS A 30 -0.50 -3.21 1.93
C LYS A 30 -0.77 -4.69 2.19
N TYR A 31 0.24 -5.53 2.01
CA TYR A 31 0.16 -6.98 2.19
C TYR A 31 1.40 -7.48 2.93
N CYS A 32 1.24 -8.49 3.78
CA CYS A 32 2.39 -9.13 4.42
C CYS A 32 3.22 -9.96 3.42
N SER A 33 2.60 -10.47 2.36
CA SER A 33 3.24 -11.33 1.37
C SER A 33 2.60 -11.24 -0.02
N ARG A 34 3.28 -11.80 -1.02
CA ARG A 34 2.78 -11.85 -2.41
C ARG A 34 1.57 -12.77 -2.54
N GLU A 35 1.49 -13.80 -1.71
CA GLU A 35 0.36 -14.72 -1.63
C GLU A 35 -0.90 -13.97 -1.15
N CYS A 36 -0.78 -13.14 -0.11
CA CYS A 36 -1.87 -12.28 0.35
C CYS A 36 -2.31 -11.28 -0.72
N GLN A 37 -1.37 -10.71 -1.46
CA GLN A 37 -1.71 -9.83 -2.58
C GLN A 37 -2.48 -10.59 -3.68
N ALA A 38 -2.05 -11.81 -4.02
CA ALA A 38 -2.69 -12.64 -5.05
C ALA A 38 -4.08 -13.11 -4.62
N ALA A 39 -4.25 -13.54 -3.37
CA ALA A 39 -5.53 -13.94 -2.80
C ALA A 39 -6.54 -12.79 -2.82
N HIS A 40 -6.12 -11.57 -2.46
CA HIS A 40 -6.96 -10.38 -2.48
C HIS A 40 -7.09 -9.74 -3.88
N TRP A 41 -6.38 -10.24 -4.90
CA TRP A 41 -6.29 -9.58 -6.21
C TRP A 41 -7.65 -9.38 -6.87
N THR A 42 -8.54 -10.38 -6.81
CA THR A 42 -9.87 -10.30 -7.44
C THR A 42 -10.69 -9.13 -6.90
N ALA A 43 -10.65 -8.91 -5.58
CA ALA A 43 -11.32 -7.77 -4.93
C ALA A 43 -10.54 -6.46 -5.13
N HIS A 44 -9.20 -6.51 -5.12
CA HIS A 44 -8.36 -5.34 -5.26
C HIS A 44 -8.33 -4.77 -6.69
N LYS A 45 -8.46 -5.61 -7.72
CA LYS A 45 -8.22 -5.26 -9.14
C LYS A 45 -9.06 -4.06 -9.60
N SER A 46 -10.32 -4.00 -9.21
CA SER A 46 -11.25 -2.91 -9.57
C SER A 46 -10.85 -1.57 -8.92
N ALA A 47 -10.32 -1.61 -7.71
CA ALA A 47 -9.85 -0.45 -6.95
C ALA A 47 -8.37 -0.10 -7.23
N CYS A 48 -7.61 -0.98 -7.90
CA CYS A 48 -6.18 -0.81 -8.15
C CYS A 48 -5.90 0.27 -9.21
N LYS A 49 -5.92 1.54 -8.79
CA LYS A 49 -5.63 2.70 -9.64
C LYS A 49 -4.21 3.19 -9.41
N ARG A 50 -3.49 3.48 -10.51
CA ARG A 50 -2.16 4.07 -10.42
C ARG A 50 -2.30 5.48 -9.85
N LEU A 51 -1.56 5.78 -8.79
CA LEU A 51 -1.46 7.16 -8.30
C LEU A 51 -0.72 7.96 -9.36
N ASN A 52 -1.47 8.79 -10.09
CA ASN A 52 -0.89 9.78 -10.97
C ASN A 52 -0.56 10.97 -10.08
N TYR A 53 0.68 11.01 -9.57
CA TYR A 53 1.14 12.15 -8.78
C TYR A 53 1.24 13.36 -9.71
N VAL A 54 0.16 14.14 -9.81
CA VAL A 54 0.26 15.52 -10.26
C VAL A 54 0.91 16.26 -9.11
N PHE A 55 2.24 16.41 -9.17
CA PHE A 55 2.95 17.28 -8.25
C PHE A 55 2.45 18.70 -8.52
N LYS A 56 1.43 19.12 -7.77
CA LYS A 56 0.98 20.52 -7.74
C LYS A 56 2.11 21.30 -7.09
N VAL A 57 3.06 21.76 -7.91
CA VAL A 57 3.99 22.78 -7.51
C VAL A 57 3.18 24.06 -7.40
N SER A 58 2.89 24.51 -6.19
CA SER A 58 2.61 25.93 -5.98
C SER A 58 3.93 26.66 -6.18
N LEU A 59 4.21 27.08 -7.42
CA LEU A 59 5.20 28.12 -7.69
C LEU A 59 4.53 29.44 -7.33
N GLU A 60 4.70 29.87 -6.08
CA GLU A 60 4.39 31.24 -5.69
C GLU A 60 5.59 32.12 -6.11
N PRO A 61 5.33 33.34 -6.65
CA PRO A 61 6.35 34.19 -7.27
C PRO A 61 7.42 34.71 -6.30
#